data_AF-A0A2G2NVZ3-F1
#
_entry.id   AF-A0A2G2NVZ3-F1
#
_cell.length_a   1.000
_cell.length_b   1.000
_cell.length_c   1.000
_cell.angle_alpha   90.00
_cell.angle_beta   90.00
_cell.angle_gamma   90.00
#
_symmetry.space_group_name_H-M   'P 1'
#
loop_
_entity.id
_entity.type
_entity.pdbx_description
1 polymer ?
#
loop_
_entity_poly.entity_id
_entity_poly.type
_entity_poly.pdbx_seq_one_letter_code
_entity_poly.pdbx_strand_id
1 'polypeptide(L)' 'MNNKEIIGKWIFRDNKVIADSNCGIIESMIKNEFIKLKSSEDGWKTLYKRNDSEIWELSYPENHLQGGGPPKLIQVK' A
#
# COMPACT_ATOMS: atom_id res chain seq x y z
N MET A 1 2.99 -17.35 12.61
CA MET A 1 2.90 -15.88 12.69
C MET A 1 2.22 -15.43 11.41
N ASN A 2 0.99 -14.90 11.51
CA ASN A 2 0.30 -14.35 10.34
C ASN A 2 0.70 -12.87 10.23
N ASN A 3 1.50 -12.53 9.24
CA ASN A 3 1.77 -11.13 8.93
C ASN A 3 0.46 -10.48 8.48
N LYS A 4 0.17 -9.27 8.98
CA LYS A 4 -1.00 -8.52 8.51
C LYS A 4 -0.70 -7.97 7.12
N GLU A 5 -1.61 -8.20 6.18
CA GLU A 5 -1.52 -7.62 4.84
C GLU A 5 -2.84 -6.97 4.45
N ILE A 6 -2.74 -5.85 3.74
CA ILE A 6 -3.86 -5.14 3.15
C ILE A 6 -3.49 -4.94 1.68
N ILE A 7 -4.25 -5.55 0.79
CA ILE A 7 -4.04 -5.49 -0.65
C ILE A 7 -5.21 -4.72 -1.26
N GLY A 8 -4.90 -3.57 -1.86
CA GLY A 8 -5.83 -2.84 -2.70
C GLY A 8 -6.09 -3.58 -4.00
N LYS A 9 -7.24 -3.31 -4.61
CA LYS A 9 -7.61 -3.87 -5.93
C LYS A 9 -8.21 -2.81 -6.82
N TRP A 10 -7.88 -2.92 -8.10
CA TRP A 10 -8.60 -2.23 -9.17
C TRP A 10 -9.85 -3.02 -9.53
N ILE A 11 -11.02 -2.39 -9.34
CA ILE A 11 -12.32 -2.93 -9.70
C ILE A 11 -12.75 -2.31 -11.02
N PHE A 12 -12.95 -3.13 -12.03
CA PHE A 12 -13.54 -2.69 -13.30
C PHE A 12 -15.07 -2.67 -13.16
N ARG A 13 -15.66 -1.47 -13.23
CA ARG A 13 -17.11 -1.25 -13.29
C ARG A 13 -17.43 -0.14 -14.26
N ASP A 14 -18.49 -0.31 -15.06
CA ASP A 14 -18.99 0.69 -16.01
C ASP A 14 -17.89 1.28 -16.93
N ASN A 15 -17.03 0.40 -17.45
CA ASN A 15 -15.90 0.75 -18.32
C ASN A 15 -14.87 1.70 -17.66
N LYS A 16 -14.84 1.74 -16.32
CA LYS A 16 -13.91 2.53 -15.51
C LYS A 16 -13.17 1.62 -14.52
N VAL A 17 -11.96 2.03 -14.18
CA VAL A 17 -11.17 1.44 -13.09
C VAL A 17 -11.47 2.22 -11.82
N ILE A 18 -11.88 1.53 -10.77
CA ILE A 18 -12.23 2.10 -9.47
C ILE A 18 -11.36 1.44 -8.39
N ALA A 19 -10.90 2.24 -7.44
CA ALA A 19 -10.22 1.76 -6.24
C ALA A 19 -11.20 0.99 -5.34
N ASP A 20 -10.80 -0.17 -4.82
CA ASP A 20 -11.57 -0.84 -3.78
C ASP A 20 -11.45 -0.13 -2.42
N SER A 21 -12.20 -0.63 -1.44
CA SER A 21 -12.15 -0.09 -0.07
C SER A 21 -10.76 -0.22 0.57
N ASN A 22 -9.98 -1.24 0.20
CA ASN A 22 -8.65 -1.46 0.75
C ASN A 22 -7.66 -0.39 0.27
N CYS A 23 -7.75 0.07 -0.98
CA CYS A 23 -6.99 1.24 -1.45
C CYS A 23 -7.26 2.46 -0.54
N GLY A 24 -8.52 2.75 -0.22
CA GLY A 24 -8.89 3.86 0.65
C GLY A 24 -8.36 3.70 2.09
N ILE A 25 -8.38 2.48 2.64
CA ILE A 25 -7.78 2.18 3.95
C ILE A 25 -6.28 2.43 3.93
N ILE A 26 -5.57 1.91 2.92
CA ILE A 26 -4.11 2.07 2.78
C ILE A 26 -3.75 3.55 2.68
N GLU A 27 -4.45 4.32 1.84
CA GLU A 27 -4.23 5.77 1.71
C GLU A 27 -4.45 6.52 3.02
N SER A 28 -5.52 6.18 3.76
CA SER A 28 -5.80 6.78 5.06
C SER A 28 -4.72 6.47 6.10
N MET A 29 -4.26 5.21 6.15
CA MET A 29 -3.18 4.81 7.07
C MET A 29 -1.87 5.53 6.74
N ILE A 30 -1.50 5.60 5.47
CA ILE A 30 -0.30 6.31 5.00
C ILE A 30 -0.36 7.79 5.38
N LYS A 31 -1.53 8.41 5.21
CA LYS A 31 -1.72 9.86 5.42
C LYS A 31 -1.79 10.25 6.90
N ASN A 32 -2.45 9.44 7.73
CA ASN A 32 -2.83 9.84 9.08
C ASN A 32 -2.07 9.10 10.19
N GLU A 33 -1.60 7.88 9.91
CA GLU A 33 -1.08 6.99 10.96
C GLU A 33 0.40 6.64 10.80
N PHE A 34 0.94 6.79 9.59
CA PHE A 34 2.25 6.29 9.24
C PHE A 34 3.28 7.41 9.11
N ILE A 35 4.48 7.13 9.61
CA ILE A 35 5.66 7.96 9.39
C ILE A 35 6.54 7.25 8.36
N LYS A 36 6.85 7.93 7.25
CA LYS A 36 7.76 7.40 6.23
C LYS A 36 9.17 7.26 6.80
N LEU A 37 9.76 6.06 6.70
CA LEU A 37 11.12 5.79 7.16
C LEU A 37 12.13 5.88 6.01
N LYS A 38 11.92 5.08 4.97
CA LYS A 38 12.80 5.04 3.79
C LYS A 38 12.06 4.51 2.58
N SER A 39 12.52 4.89 1.39
CA SER A 39 12.13 4.27 0.13
C SER A 39 13.30 3.44 -0.40
N SER A 40 13.00 2.40 -1.17
CA SER A 40 14.01 1.68 -1.94
C SER A 40 14.63 2.58 -3.01
N GLU A 41 15.84 2.26 -3.45
CA GLU A 41 16.55 3.03 -4.50
C GLU A 41 15.78 3.04 -5.83
N ASP A 42 15.02 1.98 -6.11
CA ASP A 42 14.16 1.86 -7.28
C ASP A 42 12.81 2.59 -7.15
N GLY A 43 12.51 3.15 -5.97
CA GLY A 43 11.27 3.87 -5.67
C GLY A 43 10.01 2.99 -5.52
N TRP A 44 10.10 1.68 -5.74
CA TRP A 44 8.93 0.79 -5.77
C TRP A 44 8.42 0.38 -4.40
N LYS A 45 9.28 0.49 -3.38
CA LYS A 45 8.95 0.12 -2.01
C LYS A 45 9.17 1.30 -1.08
N THR A 46 8.28 1.44 -0.11
CA THR A 46 8.47 2.41 0.97
C THR A 46 8.17 1.76 2.30
N LEU A 47 9.10 1.89 3.25
CA LEU A 47 8.89 1.48 4.62
C LEU A 47 8.28 2.62 5.41
N TYR A 48 7.28 2.26 6.20
CA TYR A 48 6.57 3.12 7.11
C TYR A 48 6.65 2.55 8.53
N LYS A 49 6.64 3.46 9.51
CA LYS A 49 6.45 3.13 10.91
C LYS A 49 5.04 3.53 11.31
N ARG A 50 4.28 2.62 11.93
CA ARG A 50 3.02 2.93 12.60
C ARG A 50 3.27 2.82 14.10
N ASN A 51 2.99 3.91 14.83
CA ASN A 51 3.31 4.01 16.26
C ASN A 51 4.79 3.68 16.53
N ASP A 52 5.14 3.23 17.75
CA ASP A 52 6.53 3.02 18.13
C ASP A 52 7.15 1.66 17.75
N SER A 53 6.34 0.71 17.30
CA SER A 53 6.79 -0.68 17.15
C SER A 53 6.46 -1.34 15.81
N GLU A 54 5.45 -0.88 15.07
CA GLU A 54 5.02 -1.58 13.85
C GLU A 54 5.73 -1.03 12.61
N ILE A 55 6.29 -1.92 11.80
CA ILE A 55 6.89 -1.57 10.51
C ILE A 55 6.06 -2.16 9.38
N TRP A 56 5.73 -1.31 8.44
CA TRP A 56 4.90 -1.62 7.29
C TRP A 56 5.65 -1.33 5.99
N GLU A 57 5.59 -2.25 5.03
CA GLU A 57 6.11 -2.06 3.67
C GLU A 57 4.93 -1.75 2.72
N LEU A 58 5.00 -0.61 2.05
CA LEU A 58 4.19 -0.25 0.89
C LEU A 58 4.87 -0.72 -0.38
N SER A 59 4.12 -1.39 -1.25
CA SER A 59 4.57 -1.82 -2.57
C SER A 59 3.40 -1.79 -3.57
N TYR A 60 3.72 -1.89 -4.87
CA TYR A 60 2.74 -1.89 -5.96
C TYR A 60 2.94 -3.14 -6.82
N PRO A 61 2.30 -4.28 -6.49
CA PRO A 61 2.57 -5.56 -7.16
C PRO A 61 2.22 -5.56 -8.65
N GLU A 62 1.24 -4.76 -9.07
CA GLU A 62 0.84 -4.62 -10.49
C GLU A 62 1.30 -3.28 -11.08
N ASN A 63 2.51 -2.83 -10.72
CA ASN A 63 3.06 -1.55 -11.19
C ASN A 63 3.17 -1.42 -12.71
N HIS A 64 3.10 -2.53 -13.45
CA HIS A 64 3.07 -2.56 -14.91
C HIS A 64 1.74 -2.09 -15.51
N LEU A 65 0.68 -1.90 -14.71
CA LEU A 65 -0.59 -1.38 -15.18
C LEU A 65 -0.50 0.12 -15.49
N GLN A 66 -1.08 0.54 -16.62
CA GLN A 66 -1.12 1.93 -17.04
C GLN A 66 -1.92 2.75 -16.02
N GLY A 67 -1.26 3.66 -15.31
CA GLY A 67 -1.83 4.41 -14.17
C GLY A 67 -1.33 3.99 -12.79
N GLY A 68 -0.47 2.96 -12.70
CA GLY A 68 0.04 2.41 -11.46
C GLY A 68 -0.84 1.28 -10.92
N GLY A 69 -0.22 0.21 -10.43
CA GLY A 69 -0.92 -0.90 -9.78
C GLY A 69 -1.59 -0.47 -8.47
N PRO A 70 -2.50 -1.28 -7.92
CA PRO A 70 -3.10 -0.96 -6.63
C PRO A 70 -2.05 -1.09 -5.53
N PRO A 71 -2.12 -0.26 -4.47
CA PRO A 71 -1.17 -0.31 -3.37
C PRO A 71 -1.36 -1.58 -2.54
N LYS A 72 -0.26 -2.05 -1.96
CA LYS A 72 -0.22 -3.15 -1.00
C LYS A 72 0.59 -2.75 0.23
N LEU A 73 0.03 -2.98 1.42
CA LEU A 73 0.71 -2.85 2.70
C LEU A 73 0.94 -4.23 3.32
N ILE A 74 2.15 -4.49 3.78
CA ILE A 74 2.50 -5.70 4.55
C ILE A 74 3.19 -5.28 5.84
N GLN A 75 2.72 -5.81 6.97
CA GLN A 75 3.44 -5.69 8.23
C GLN A 75 4.66 -6.61 8.21
N VAL A 76 5.84 -6.03 8.35
CA VAL A 76 7.13 -6.73 8.34
C VAL A 76 7.76 -6.84 9.73
N LYS A 77 7.27 -6.06 10.69
CA LYS A 77 7.69 -6.12 12.10
C LYS A 77 6.63 -5.60 13.05
#